data_AF-A0A4R1WGW7-F1
#
_entry.id   AF-A0A4R1WGW7-F1
#
_cell.length_a   1.000
_cell.length_b   1.000
_cell.length_c   1.000
_cell.angle_alpha   90.00
_cell.angle_beta   90.00
_cell.angle_gamma   90.00
#
_symmetry.space_group_name_H-M   'P 1'
#
loop_
_entity.id
_entity.type
_entity.pdbx_description
1 polymer ?
#
loop_
_entity_poly.entity_id
_entity_poly.type
_entity_poly.pdbx_seq_one_letter_code
_entity_poly.pdbx_strand_id
1 'polypeptide(L)' 'MADRNCTLGESAELVRLILDQIADKWSILIMASLCRGPMRFNSLKRELEGVTQKS' A
#
# COMPACT_ATOMS: atom_id res chain seq x y z
N MET A 1 21.67 -25.87 20.59
CA MET A 1 20.40 -25.13 20.74
C MET A 1 20.27 -24.27 19.49
N ALA A 2 19.49 -24.72 18.50
CA ALA A 2 19.21 -23.94 17.30
C ALA A 2 17.87 -23.23 17.51
N ASP A 3 17.89 -21.91 17.52
CA ASP A 3 16.73 -21.06 17.67
C ASP A 3 15.70 -21.34 16.57
N ARG A 4 14.60 -21.98 16.96
CA ARG A 4 13.44 -22.25 16.10
C ARG A 4 12.62 -20.98 15.78
N ASN A 5 13.10 -19.79 16.17
CA ASN A 5 12.45 -18.50 15.89
C ASN A 5 12.97 -17.81 14.61
N CYS A 6 14.00 -18.32 13.94
CA CYS A 6 14.66 -17.60 12.85
C CYS A 6 13.82 -17.48 11.54
N THR A 7 12.87 -18.39 11.29
CA THR A 7 12.06 -18.39 10.04
C THR A 7 10.76 -17.57 10.14
N LEU A 8 10.23 -17.37 11.35
CA LEU A 8 9.04 -16.53 11.59
C LEU A 8 9.39 -15.04 11.55
N GLY A 9 10.60 -14.67 12.03
CA GLY A 9 11.12 -13.31 11.95
C GLY A 9 11.32 -12.84 10.52
N GLU A 10 11.93 -13.69 9.67
CA GLU A 10 12.20 -13.38 8.26
C GLU A 10 10.92 -13.11 7.46
N SER A 11 9.86 -13.89 7.73
CA SER A 11 8.55 -13.71 7.09
C SER A 11 7.86 -12.43 7.57
N ALA A 12 7.93 -12.13 8.86
CA ALA A 12 7.35 -10.91 9.43
C ALA A 12 8.07 -9.65 8.92
N GLU A 13 9.37 -9.74 8.72
CA GLU A 13 10.21 -8.65 8.21
C GLU A 13 9.92 -8.38 6.72
N LEU A 14 9.72 -9.44 5.93
CA LEU A 14 9.30 -9.32 4.53
C LEU A 14 7.89 -8.73 4.40
N VAL A 15 6.96 -9.13 5.28
CA VAL A 15 5.61 -8.56 5.33
C VAL A 15 5.65 -7.07 5.70
N ARG A 16 6.47 -6.67 6.67
CA ARG A 16 6.66 -5.26 7.03
C ARG A 16 7.23 -4.44 5.88
N LEU A 17 8.25 -4.98 5.20
CA LEU A 17 8.87 -4.30 4.07
C LEU A 17 7.88 -4.07 2.93
N ILE A 18 7.04 -5.07 2.62
CA ILE A 18 5.99 -4.92 1.61
C ILE A 18 4.94 -3.92 2.08
N LEU A 19 4.49 -4.01 3.34
CA LEU A 19 3.53 -3.08 3.92
C LEU A 19 4.02 -1.64 3.86
N ASP A 20 5.27 -1.36 4.20
CA ASP A 20 5.82 0.01 4.12
C ASP A 20 5.81 0.55 2.69
N GLN A 21 5.91 -0.31 1.67
CA GLN A 21 5.84 0.09 0.27
C GLN A 21 4.41 0.34 -0.22
N ILE A 22 3.44 -0.46 0.23
CA ILE A 22 2.05 -0.39 -0.27
C ILE A 22 1.10 0.38 0.65
N ALA A 23 1.44 0.54 1.91
CA ALA A 23 0.67 1.25 2.95
C ALA A 23 1.08 2.72 3.06
N ASP A 24 1.62 3.29 1.98
CA ASP A 24 1.64 4.74 1.79
C ASP A 24 0.23 5.31 1.99
N LYS A 25 0.17 6.55 2.47
CA LYS A 25 -1.04 7.33 2.76
C LYS A 25 -2.12 7.21 1.68
N TRP A 26 -1.73 7.09 0.42
CA TRP A 26 -2.67 7.06 -0.70
C TRP A 26 -2.67 5.74 -1.48
N SER A 27 -1.61 4.93 -1.44
CA SER A 27 -1.47 3.71 -2.26
C SER A 27 -2.63 2.73 -2.10
N ILE A 28 -3.03 2.42 -0.87
CA ILE A 28 -4.16 1.51 -0.62
C ILE A 28 -5.46 2.09 -1.16
N LEU A 29 -5.68 3.39 -0.98
CA LEU A 29 -6.90 4.06 -1.45
C LEU A 29 -6.95 4.10 -3.00
N ILE A 30 -5.83 4.39 -3.65
CA ILE A 30 -5.69 4.35 -5.11
C ILE A 30 -5.97 2.93 -5.63
N MET A 31 -5.36 1.91 -5.02
CA MET A 31 -5.59 0.51 -5.40
C MET A 31 -7.06 0.13 -5.22
N ALA A 32 -7.66 0.48 -4.08
CA ALA A 32 -9.07 0.19 -3.80
C ALA A 32 -10.03 0.85 -4.81
N SER A 33 -9.76 2.09 -5.24
CA SER A 33 -10.54 2.76 -6.28
C SER A 33 -10.37 2.07 -7.64
N LEU A 34 -9.14 1.69 -8.01
CA LEU A 34 -8.86 1.01 -9.28
C LEU A 34 -9.38 -0.44 -9.34
N CYS A 35 -9.59 -1.11 -8.19
CA CYS A 35 -10.26 -2.40 -8.14
C CYS A 35 -11.69 -2.37 -8.71
N ARG A 36 -12.34 -1.19 -8.75
CA ARG A 36 -13.68 -1.02 -9.34
C ARG A 36 -13.64 -0.85 -10.87
N GLY A 37 -12.46 -0.63 -11.44
CA GLY A 37 -12.24 -0.44 -12.87
C GLY A 37 -11.24 0.67 -13.19
N PRO A 38 -10.79 0.79 -14.44
CA PRO A 38 -9.87 1.85 -14.85
C PRO A 38 -10.52 3.23 -14.74
N MET A 39 -9.82 4.18 -14.10
CA MET A 39 -10.31 5.53 -13.84
C MET A 39 -9.39 6.59 -14.42
N ARG A 40 -9.96 7.72 -14.84
CA ARG A 40 -9.17 8.92 -15.15
C ARG A 40 -8.61 9.51 -13.87
N PHE A 41 -7.41 10.10 -13.95
CA PHE A 41 -6.74 10.75 -12.82
C PHE A 41 -7.63 11.78 -12.11
N ASN A 42 -8.39 12.60 -12.85
CA ASN A 42 -9.28 13.59 -12.24
C ASN A 42 -10.45 12.97 -11.47
N SER A 43 -10.95 11.81 -11.90
CA SER A 43 -11.99 11.08 -11.16
C SER A 43 -11.41 10.47 -9.89
N LEU A 44 -10.22 9.87 -9.98
CA LEU A 44 -9.50 9.32 -8.84
C LEU A 44 -9.18 10.41 -7.79
N LYS A 45 -8.72 11.58 -8.23
CA LYS A 45 -8.46 12.74 -7.36
C LYS A 45 -9.71 13.22 -6.63
N ARG A 46 -10.89 13.16 -7.28
CA ARG A 46 -12.17 13.55 -6.65
C ARG A 46 -12.64 12.52 -5.64
N GLU A 47 -12.41 11.24 -5.89
CA GLU A 47 -12.77 10.17 -4.95
C GLU A 47 -11.88 10.18 -3.71
N LEU A 48 -10.60 10.51 -3.86
CA LEU A 48 -9.60 10.57 -2.80
C LEU A 48 -9.54 11.94 -2.08
N GLU A 49 -10.70 12.58 -1.88
CA GLU A 49 -10.85 13.93 -1.31
C GLU A 49 -9.72 14.27 -0.29
N GLY A 50 -8.81 15.17 -0.67
CA GLY A 50 -7.64 15.54 0.15
C GLY A 50 -6.26 15.22 -0.47
N VAL A 51 -6.20 14.47 -1.58
CA VAL A 51 -4.97 14.32 -2.38
C VAL A 51 -4.64 15.62 -3.11
N THR A 52 -3.51 16.24 -2.73
CA THR A 52 -2.93 17.37 -3.47
C THR A 52 -2.01 16.86 -4.58
N GLN A 53 -2.15 17.41 -5.78
CA GLN A 53 -1.19 17.16 -6.85
C GLN A 53 0.12 17.88 -6.51
N LYS A 54 1.22 17.15 -6.46
CA LYS A 54 2.55 17.75 -6.38
C LYS A 54 2.89 18.32 -7.77
N SER A 55 3.11 19.64 -7.84
CA SER A 55 3.61 20.33 -9.05
C SER A 55 5.12 20.21 -9.18
#